data_AF-A0A9E0TY24-F1
#
_entry.id   AF-A0A9E0TY24-F1
#
_cell.length_a   1.000
_cell.length_b   1.000
_cell.length_c   1.000
_cell.angle_alpha   90.00
_cell.angle_beta   90.00
_cell.angle_gamma   90.00
#
_symmetry.space_group_name_H-M   'P 1'
#
loop_
_entity.id
_entity.type
_entity.pdbx_description
1 polymer ?
#
loop_
_entity_poly.entity_id
_entity_poly.type
_entity_poly.pdbx_seq_one_letter_code
_entity_poly.pdbx_strand_id
1 'polypeptide(L)'
;MRLIWTCENVDLVRAFCQYLTTKSITFSVEEEVDTNWGSDHYGNKKFSLWIADEDQVDKAMEYLSTFLESPSSPEFALQSLRRPLQVLTEQSPATRYLEDKLHHNLQTKEPKLTTFSASSITTYILIMCSVVFFLEFWNSQGREKIPSELQPSILTYSPVTKALLFDYPHSYELLDKIIASYGYEALIKPKEPAARFLYTEFRKTPIWHGYYPYIDAWTKNHFTNQIVPTIPLS
;
A
#
# COMPACT_ATOMS: atom_id res chain seq x y z
N MET A 1 -17.30 -7.26 28.44
CA MET A 1 -16.50 -6.02 28.49
C MET A 1 -17.43 -4.83 28.56
N ARG A 2 -17.17 -3.86 29.45
CA ARG A 2 -17.97 -2.63 29.60
C ARG A 2 -17.08 -1.40 29.63
N LEU A 3 -17.45 -0.37 28.88
CA LEU A 3 -16.74 0.91 28.84
C LEU A 3 -17.01 1.66 30.15
N ILE A 4 -15.95 2.04 30.84
CA ILE A 4 -16.07 2.77 32.12
C ILE A 4 -15.60 4.23 32.01
N TRP A 5 -14.64 4.51 31.13
CA TRP A 5 -14.03 5.84 31.07
C TRP A 5 -13.44 6.14 29.70
N THR A 6 -13.58 7.39 29.26
CA THR A 6 -12.96 7.92 28.06
C THR A 6 -12.20 9.20 28.39
N CYS A 7 -10.94 9.31 27.98
CA CYS A 7 -10.10 10.47 28.26
C CYS A 7 -9.15 10.76 27.09
N GLU A 8 -8.77 12.03 26.93
CA GLU A 8 -7.78 12.47 25.93
C GLU A 8 -6.36 12.53 26.53
N ASN A 9 -6.25 12.68 27.85
CA ASN A 9 -4.96 12.82 28.53
C ASN A 9 -4.32 11.44 28.80
N VAL A 10 -3.25 11.15 28.05
CA VAL A 10 -2.46 9.92 28.12
C VAL A 10 -1.94 9.64 29.54
N ASP A 11 -1.52 10.68 30.27
CA ASP A 11 -0.87 10.51 31.57
C ASP A 11 -1.87 10.11 32.65
N LEU A 12 -3.09 10.67 32.61
CA LEU A 12 -4.16 10.29 33.53
C LEU A 12 -4.62 8.85 33.31
N VAL A 13 -4.77 8.44 32.05
CA VAL A 13 -5.13 7.05 31.69
C VAL A 13 -4.04 6.10 32.15
N ARG A 14 -2.78 6.43 31.91
CA ARG A 14 -1.65 5.60 32.34
C ARG A 14 -1.60 5.44 33.86
N ALA A 15 -1.78 6.53 34.61
CA ALA A 15 -1.80 6.50 36.07
C ALA A 15 -2.95 5.61 36.60
N PHE A 16 -4.14 5.74 36.02
CA PHE A 16 -5.30 4.93 36.42
C PHE A 16 -5.14 3.44 36.06
N CYS A 17 -4.59 3.12 34.89
CA CYS A 17 -4.29 1.74 34.49
C CYS A 17 -3.28 1.07 35.44
N GLN A 18 -2.28 1.82 35.91
CA GLN A 18 -1.35 1.33 36.92
C GLN A 18 -2.08 1.03 38.23
N TYR A 19 -2.96 1.93 38.67
CA TYR A 19 -3.78 1.72 39.87
C TYR A 19 -4.68 0.47 39.77
N LEU A 20 -5.36 0.28 38.64
CA LEU A 20 -6.17 -0.92 38.39
C LEU A 20 -5.33 -2.20 38.42
N THR A 21 -4.10 -2.15 37.91
CA THR A 21 -3.16 -3.27 37.97
C THR A 21 -2.81 -3.63 39.42
N THR A 22 -2.57 -2.64 40.28
CA THR A 22 -2.32 -2.85 41.71
C THR A 22 -3.52 -3.49 42.42
N LYS A 23 -4.75 -3.16 41.98
CA LYS A 23 -5.99 -3.77 42.48
C LYS A 23 -6.32 -5.12 41.84
N SER A 24 -5.45 -5.64 40.95
CA SER A 24 -5.64 -6.90 40.22
C SER A 24 -6.92 -6.93 39.37
N ILE A 25 -7.36 -5.77 38.87
CA ILE A 25 -8.51 -5.66 37.97
C ILE A 25 -8.03 -5.86 36.54
N THR A 26 -8.74 -6.71 35.78
CA THR A 26 -8.42 -6.97 34.37
C THR A 26 -9.10 -5.93 33.48
N PHE A 27 -8.31 -5.19 32.70
CA PHE A 27 -8.80 -4.12 31.83
C PHE A 27 -8.15 -4.18 30.44
N SER A 28 -8.80 -3.53 29.48
CA SER A 28 -8.32 -3.30 28.12
C SER A 28 -8.39 -1.80 27.82
N VAL A 29 -7.41 -1.29 27.08
CA VAL A 29 -7.36 0.13 26.65
C VAL A 29 -7.33 0.15 25.14
N GLU A 30 -8.28 0.88 24.56
CA GLU A 30 -8.34 1.13 23.12
C GLU A 30 -7.94 2.58 22.84
N GLU A 31 -7.04 2.77 21.88
CA GLU A 31 -6.66 4.08 21.35
C GLU A 31 -7.39 4.29 20.03
N GLU A 32 -8.22 5.33 19.99
CA GLU A 32 -8.91 5.80 18.80
C GLU A 32 -8.32 7.14 18.38
N VAL A 33 -7.95 7.27 17.10
CA VAL A 33 -7.49 8.53 16.53
C VAL A 33 -8.62 9.09 15.69
N ASP A 34 -9.03 10.33 15.94
CA ASP A 34 -10.03 10.97 15.11
C ASP A 34 -9.47 11.18 13.70
N THR A 35 -10.02 10.43 12.73
CA THR A 35 -9.62 10.47 11.31
C THR A 35 -10.56 11.34 10.48
N ASN A 36 -11.52 12.04 11.10
CA ASN A 36 -12.45 12.88 10.37
C ASN A 36 -11.79 14.20 9.96
N TRP A 37 -11.46 14.33 8.67
CA TRP A 37 -10.75 15.49 8.09
C TRP A 37 -11.48 16.85 8.22
N GLY A 38 -12.70 16.88 8.78
CA GLY A 38 -13.47 18.10 9.01
C GLY A 38 -13.76 18.44 10.46
N SER A 39 -13.23 17.69 11.44
CA SER A 39 -13.39 18.02 12.86
C SER A 39 -12.24 18.90 13.36
N ASP A 40 -12.53 19.79 14.31
CA ASP A 40 -11.50 20.57 15.02
C ASP A 40 -10.57 19.67 15.88
N HIS A 41 -10.90 18.38 15.99
CA HIS A 41 -10.19 17.38 16.77
C HIS A 41 -9.46 16.36 15.90
N TYR A 42 -9.30 16.61 14.60
CA TYR A 42 -8.57 15.72 13.70
C TYR A 42 -7.16 15.43 14.22
N GLY A 43 -6.84 14.14 14.37
CA GLY A 43 -5.56 13.68 14.92
C GLY A 43 -5.47 13.66 16.44
N ASN A 44 -6.49 14.12 17.17
CA ASN A 44 -6.55 13.92 18.61
C ASN A 44 -6.72 12.44 18.94
N LYS A 45 -6.03 12.02 19.99
CA LYS A 45 -6.08 10.64 20.50
C LYS A 45 -7.09 10.58 21.63
N LYS A 46 -8.04 9.66 21.50
CA LYS A 46 -9.03 9.35 22.53
C LYS A 46 -8.76 7.95 23.05
N PHE A 47 -8.67 7.81 24.36
CA PHE A 47 -8.45 6.53 25.02
C PHE A 47 -9.74 6.07 25.68
N SER A 48 -10.15 4.85 25.36
CA SER A 48 -11.33 4.19 25.91
C SER A 48 -10.89 3.03 26.79
N LEU A 49 -11.28 3.07 28.07
CA LEU A 49 -10.94 2.06 29.06
C LEU A 49 -12.11 1.10 29.28
N TRP A 50 -11.86 -0.18 29.05
CA TRP A 50 -12.82 -1.26 29.14
C TRP A 50 -12.45 -2.22 30.27
N ILE A 51 -13.42 -2.66 31.07
CA ILE A 51 -13.21 -3.72 32.06
C ILE A 51 -13.69 -5.05 31.48
N ALA A 52 -12.87 -6.09 31.60
CA ALA A 52 -13.16 -7.41 31.04
C ALA A 52 -14.29 -8.13 31.79
N ASP A 53 -14.21 -8.11 33.11
CA ASP A 53 -15.09 -8.82 34.04
C ASP A 53 -16.24 -7.91 34.54
N GLU A 54 -17.48 -8.35 34.39
CA GLU A 54 -18.67 -7.56 34.72
C GLU A 54 -18.81 -7.34 36.24
N ASP A 55 -18.40 -8.33 37.04
CA ASP A 55 -18.48 -8.28 38.51
C ASP A 55 -17.52 -7.24 39.12
N GLN A 56 -16.54 -6.77 38.35
CA GLN A 56 -15.54 -5.80 38.77
C GLN A 56 -15.86 -4.36 38.33
N VAL A 57 -16.92 -4.17 37.52
CA VAL A 57 -17.27 -2.86 36.96
C VAL A 57 -17.62 -1.86 38.06
N ASP A 58 -18.45 -2.25 39.02
CA ASP A 58 -18.91 -1.32 40.07
C ASP A 58 -17.75 -0.83 40.95
N LYS A 59 -16.83 -1.74 41.30
CA LYS A 59 -15.60 -1.40 42.04
C LYS A 59 -14.68 -0.49 41.24
N ALA A 60 -14.54 -0.76 39.93
CA ALA A 60 -13.73 0.06 39.05
C ALA A 60 -14.31 1.48 38.90
N MET A 61 -15.64 1.62 38.88
CA MET A 61 -16.30 2.93 38.88
C MET A 61 -16.11 3.69 40.19
N GLU A 62 -16.18 3.01 41.33
CA GLU A 62 -15.88 3.61 42.64
C GLU A 62 -14.45 4.13 42.67
N TYR A 63 -13.48 3.30 42.28
CA TYR A 63 -12.08 3.70 42.17
C TYR A 63 -11.84 4.85 41.19
N LEU A 64 -12.56 4.87 40.07
CA LEU A 64 -12.51 5.98 39.12
C LEU A 64 -13.00 7.27 39.76
N SER A 65 -14.08 7.23 40.53
CA SER A 65 -14.60 8.42 41.22
C SER A 65 -13.60 8.97 42.22
N THR A 66 -12.98 8.11 43.05
CA THR A 66 -11.93 8.52 44.00
C THR A 66 -10.69 9.06 43.27
N PHE A 67 -10.34 8.51 42.12
CA PHE A 67 -9.22 8.98 41.30
C PHE A 67 -9.48 10.38 40.72
N LEU A 68 -10.69 10.62 40.20
CA LEU A 68 -11.07 11.91 39.62
C LEU A 68 -11.12 13.03 40.67
N GLU A 69 -11.46 12.71 41.92
CA GLU A 69 -11.44 13.66 43.04
C GLU A 69 -10.02 14.12 43.41
N SER A 70 -9.01 13.27 43.26
CA SER A 70 -7.62 13.57 43.66
C SER A 70 -6.59 12.82 42.82
N PRO A 71 -6.40 13.20 41.54
CA PRO A 71 -5.52 12.48 40.61
C PRO A 71 -4.03 12.55 41.00
N SER A 72 -3.66 13.53 41.84
CA SER A 72 -2.29 13.72 42.33
C SER A 72 -2.04 13.07 43.70
N SER A 73 -2.95 12.23 44.19
CA SER A 73 -2.72 11.55 45.48
C SER A 73 -1.51 10.61 45.40
N PRO A 74 -0.73 10.46 46.49
CA PRO A 74 0.44 9.60 46.51
C PRO A 74 0.12 8.12 46.28
N GLU A 75 -1.14 7.70 46.50
CA GLU A 75 -1.61 6.35 46.18
C GLU A 75 -1.61 6.06 44.68
N PHE A 76 -1.73 7.10 43.84
CA PHE A 76 -1.68 7.01 42.38
C PHE A 76 -0.29 7.34 41.81
N ALA A 77 0.54 8.06 42.57
CA ALA A 77 1.86 8.53 42.11
C ALA A 77 2.98 7.48 42.20
N LEU A 78 2.77 6.37 42.90
CA LEU A 78 3.83 5.45 43.29
C LEU A 78 3.61 4.05 42.73
N GLN A 79 4.13 3.80 41.53
CA GLN A 79 4.90 2.59 41.20
C GLN A 79 5.50 2.71 39.79
N SER A 80 6.54 3.52 39.63
CA SER A 80 7.44 3.49 38.46
C SER A 80 8.32 2.22 38.42
N LEU A 81 7.86 1.12 39.02
CA LEU A 81 8.55 -0.16 39.02
C LEU A 81 8.40 -0.84 37.66
N ARG A 82 9.28 -0.43 36.74
CA ARG A 82 10.16 -1.31 35.96
C ARG A 82 9.58 -2.52 35.22
N ARG A 83 8.26 -2.58 35.00
CA ARG A 83 7.66 -3.49 34.04
C ARG A 83 7.12 -2.64 32.91
N PRO A 84 7.64 -2.76 31.67
CA PRO A 84 6.93 -2.22 30.53
C PRO A 84 5.52 -2.79 30.60
N LEU A 85 4.52 -1.92 30.55
CA LEU A 85 3.12 -2.30 30.45
C LEU A 85 3.06 -3.31 29.30
N GLN A 86 2.90 -4.60 29.60
CA GLN A 86 2.38 -5.54 28.61
C GLN A 86 0.94 -5.10 28.47
N VAL A 87 0.71 -4.08 27.64
CA VAL A 87 -0.62 -3.74 27.16
C VAL A 87 -1.11 -5.06 26.59
N LEU A 88 -2.09 -5.68 27.25
CA LEU A 88 -2.99 -6.62 26.62
C LEU A 88 -3.82 -5.78 25.62
N THR A 89 -3.12 -5.21 24.64
CA THR A 89 -3.75 -4.81 23.40
C THR A 89 -4.22 -6.14 22.86
N GLU A 90 -5.52 -6.40 22.93
CA GLU A 90 -6.12 -7.28 21.93
C GLU A 90 -5.62 -6.73 20.60
N GLN A 91 -4.58 -7.36 20.07
CA GLN A 91 -3.90 -6.90 18.88
C GLN A 91 -4.98 -6.84 17.82
N SER A 92 -5.41 -5.62 17.50
CA SER A 92 -6.20 -5.34 16.33
C SER A 92 -5.61 -6.17 15.19
N PRO A 93 -6.41 -6.89 14.40
CA PRO A 93 -5.89 -7.76 13.34
C PRO A 93 -4.94 -7.00 12.39
N ALA A 94 -5.06 -5.67 12.30
CA ALA A 94 -4.15 -4.81 11.56
C ALA A 94 -2.74 -4.66 12.18
N THR A 95 -2.61 -4.59 13.51
CA THR A 95 -1.29 -4.45 14.16
C THR A 95 -0.55 -5.78 14.20
N ARG A 96 -1.27 -6.90 14.34
CA ARG A 96 -0.69 -8.25 14.16
C ARG A 96 -0.02 -8.41 12.81
N TYR A 97 -0.68 -7.98 11.73
CA TYR A 97 -0.12 -8.10 10.38
C TYR A 97 1.15 -7.24 10.17
N LEU A 98 1.18 -6.06 10.78
CA LEU A 98 2.34 -5.16 10.71
C LEU A 98 3.51 -5.65 11.57
N GLU A 99 3.26 -6.11 12.79
CA GLU A 99 4.31 -6.67 13.66
C GLU A 99 4.89 -7.97 13.08
N ASP A 100 4.06 -8.84 12.49
CA ASP A 100 4.54 -10.06 11.83
C ASP A 100 5.45 -9.71 10.64
N LYS A 101 5.10 -8.70 9.84
CA LYS A 101 5.96 -8.22 8.74
C LYS A 101 7.21 -7.51 9.22
N LEU A 102 7.16 -6.78 10.33
CA LEU A 102 8.29 -6.00 10.83
C LEU A 102 9.33 -6.89 11.52
N HIS A 103 8.89 -7.83 12.36
CA HIS A 103 9.79 -8.77 13.04
C HIS A 103 10.43 -9.77 12.08
N HIS A 104 9.76 -10.14 11.00
CA HIS A 104 10.34 -11.01 9.96
C HIS A 104 11.52 -10.34 9.21
N ASN A 105 11.60 -9.00 9.17
CA ASN A 105 12.66 -8.30 8.44
C ASN A 105 13.88 -7.91 9.30
N LEU A 106 13.79 -7.97 10.64
CA LEU A 106 14.88 -7.54 11.54
C LEU A 106 15.62 -8.69 12.22
N GLN A 107 15.10 -9.92 12.20
CA GLN A 107 15.86 -11.11 12.59
C GLN A 107 16.63 -11.68 11.39
N THR A 108 17.57 -10.89 10.87
CA THR A 108 18.65 -11.37 10.00
C THR A 108 19.63 -12.20 10.84
N LYS A 109 19.16 -13.35 11.34
CA LYS A 109 20.05 -14.48 11.60
C LYS A 109 20.78 -14.72 10.28
N GLU A 110 22.11 -14.78 10.32
CA GLU A 110 22.89 -15.26 9.18
C GLU A 110 22.17 -16.48 8.58
N PRO A 111 21.81 -16.43 7.29
CA PRO A 111 21.00 -17.47 6.71
C PRO A 111 21.84 -18.74 6.70
N LYS A 112 21.61 -19.60 7.70
CA LYS A 112 21.85 -21.03 7.52
C LYS A 112 21.01 -21.39 6.31
N LEU A 113 21.70 -21.63 5.19
CA LEU A 113 21.19 -22.22 3.95
C LEU A 113 20.52 -23.55 4.30
N THR A 114 19.32 -23.45 4.86
CA THR A 114 18.35 -24.52 4.85
C THR A 114 17.93 -24.56 3.40
N THR A 115 18.37 -25.62 2.73
CA THR A 115 17.85 -26.03 1.44
C THR A 115 16.35 -26.19 1.62
N PHE A 116 15.61 -25.11 1.40
CA PHE A 116 14.18 -25.16 1.19
C PHE A 116 14.00 -26.13 0.04
N SER A 117 13.58 -27.35 0.38
CA SER A 117 12.98 -28.26 -0.56
C SER A 117 11.71 -27.56 -1.03
N ALA A 118 11.87 -26.72 -2.05
CA ALA A 118 10.76 -26.16 -2.79
C ALA A 118 9.93 -27.36 -3.23
N SER A 119 8.73 -27.49 -2.68
CA SER A 119 7.74 -28.47 -3.09
C SER A 119 7.73 -28.52 -4.61
N SER A 120 7.85 -29.71 -5.21
CA SER A 120 8.00 -29.88 -6.67
C SER A 120 6.94 -29.13 -7.49
N ILE A 121 5.80 -28.80 -6.88
CA ILE A 121 4.72 -28.00 -7.44
C ILE A 121 5.14 -26.54 -7.69
N THR A 122 5.82 -25.88 -6.75
CA THR A 122 6.21 -24.47 -6.92
C THR A 122 7.25 -24.33 -8.03
N THR A 123 8.18 -25.27 -8.13
CA THR A 123 9.14 -25.34 -9.23
C THR A 123 8.46 -25.54 -10.58
N TYR A 124 7.42 -26.38 -10.66
CA TYR A 124 6.64 -26.55 -11.89
C TYR A 124 5.94 -25.27 -12.32
N ILE A 125 5.30 -24.56 -11.38
CA ILE A 125 4.64 -23.27 -11.66
C ILE A 125 5.66 -22.25 -12.16
N LEU A 126 6.84 -22.16 -11.52
CA LEU A 126 7.89 -21.24 -11.94
C LEU A 126 8.41 -21.56 -13.35
N ILE A 127 8.67 -22.84 -13.65
CA ILE A 127 9.09 -23.27 -15.00
C ILE A 127 8.01 -22.94 -16.03
N MET A 128 6.74 -23.24 -15.72
CA MET A 128 5.62 -22.91 -16.61
C MET A 128 5.55 -21.40 -16.88
N CYS A 129 5.63 -20.57 -15.85
CA CYS A 129 5.65 -19.11 -16.00
C CYS A 129 6.84 -18.64 -16.84
N SER A 130 8.03 -19.19 -16.62
CA SER A 130 9.22 -18.89 -17.44
C SER A 130 9.03 -19.27 -18.91
N VAL A 131 8.41 -20.42 -19.19
CA VAL A 131 8.11 -20.86 -20.56
C VAL A 131 7.09 -19.93 -21.23
N VAL A 132 6.00 -19.60 -20.54
CA VAL A 132 4.98 -18.66 -21.07
C VAL A 132 5.62 -17.30 -21.38
N PHE A 133 6.45 -16.80 -20.46
CA PHE A 133 7.17 -15.54 -20.66
C PHE A 133 8.12 -15.62 -21.87
N PHE A 134 8.84 -16.73 -22.04
CA PHE A 134 9.75 -16.90 -23.17
C PHE A 134 9.01 -17.01 -24.51
N LEU A 135 7.85 -17.67 -24.52
CA LEU A 135 6.98 -17.73 -25.71
C LEU A 135 6.44 -16.36 -26.08
N GLU A 136 6.03 -15.55 -25.10
CA GLU A 136 5.64 -14.16 -25.36
C GLU A 136 6.82 -13.33 -25.90
N PHE A 137 8.01 -13.49 -25.33
CA PHE A 137 9.22 -12.81 -25.80
C PHE A 137 9.56 -13.17 -27.24
N TRP A 138 9.52 -14.46 -27.60
CA TRP A 138 9.78 -14.91 -28.97
C TRP A 138 8.75 -14.36 -29.96
N ASN A 139 7.47 -14.38 -29.59
CA ASN A 139 6.39 -13.83 -30.40
C ASN A 139 6.49 -12.30 -30.56
N SER A 140 7.16 -11.60 -29.63
CA SER A 140 7.35 -10.15 -29.71
C SER A 140 8.40 -9.71 -30.74
N GLN A 141 9.42 -10.55 -31.00
CA GLN A 141 10.53 -10.19 -31.91
C GLN A 141 10.11 -10.03 -33.39
N GLY A 142 8.96 -10.59 -33.79
CA GLY A 142 8.45 -10.45 -35.18
C GLY A 142 7.85 -9.07 -35.51
N ARG A 143 7.81 -8.11 -34.59
CA ARG A 143 7.03 -6.84 -34.72
C ARG A 143 7.87 -5.60 -35.07
N GLU A 144 8.92 -5.75 -35.89
CA GLU A 144 9.95 -4.72 -36.15
C GLU A 144 9.55 -3.54 -37.07
N LYS A 145 8.29 -3.32 -37.41
CA LYS A 145 7.91 -2.20 -38.32
C LYS A 145 6.71 -1.40 -37.84
N ILE A 146 6.71 -1.00 -36.56
CA ILE A 146 5.74 -0.02 -36.08
C ILE A 146 6.36 1.37 -36.27
N PRO A 147 5.73 2.27 -37.04
CA PRO A 147 6.26 3.61 -37.26
C PRO A 147 6.31 4.37 -35.94
N SER A 148 7.39 5.11 -35.69
CA SER A 148 7.66 5.81 -34.43
C SER A 148 6.58 6.82 -34.01
N GLU A 149 5.69 7.21 -34.93
CA GLU A 149 4.53 8.06 -34.67
C GLU A 149 3.41 7.34 -33.89
N LEU A 150 3.31 6.02 -34.03
CA LEU A 150 2.42 5.18 -33.23
C LEU A 150 3.22 4.67 -32.04
N GLN A 151 2.91 5.17 -30.84
CA GLN A 151 3.62 4.75 -29.64
C GLN A 151 3.56 3.23 -29.51
N PRO A 152 4.72 2.54 -29.39
CA PRO A 152 4.76 1.09 -29.33
C PRO A 152 3.99 0.54 -28.12
N SER A 153 3.77 1.35 -27.09
CA SER A 153 2.92 1.04 -25.94
C SER A 153 1.50 0.62 -26.32
N ILE A 154 0.95 1.16 -27.41
CA ILE A 154 -0.46 0.96 -27.79
C ILE A 154 -0.65 -0.33 -28.60
N LEU A 155 0.34 -0.72 -29.41
CA LEU A 155 0.27 -1.88 -30.31
C LEU A 155 0.79 -3.20 -29.69
N THR A 156 1.38 -3.14 -28.50
CA THR A 156 2.11 -4.28 -27.93
C THR A 156 1.34 -5.09 -26.90
N TYR A 157 0.16 -4.66 -26.48
CA TYR A 157 -0.62 -5.43 -25.50
C TYR A 157 -0.98 -6.81 -26.05
N SER A 158 -0.54 -7.86 -25.35
CA SER A 158 -0.93 -9.23 -25.67
C SER A 158 -2.44 -9.41 -25.41
N PRO A 159 -3.12 -10.39 -26.03
CA PRO A 159 -4.52 -10.67 -25.74
C PRO A 159 -4.78 -10.90 -24.25
N VAL A 160 -3.80 -11.45 -23.54
CA VAL A 160 -3.83 -11.64 -22.09
C VAL A 160 -3.78 -10.28 -21.38
N THR A 161 -2.86 -9.39 -21.75
CA THR A 161 -2.82 -8.05 -21.16
C THR A 161 -4.13 -7.30 -21.41
N LYS A 162 -4.68 -7.38 -22.64
CA LYS A 162 -5.99 -6.78 -22.95
C LYS A 162 -7.10 -7.30 -22.06
N ALA A 163 -7.16 -8.61 -21.81
CA ALA A 163 -8.14 -9.21 -20.91
C ALA A 163 -7.95 -8.84 -19.43
N LEU A 164 -6.73 -8.47 -19.04
CA LEU A 164 -6.38 -8.06 -17.67
C LEU A 164 -6.49 -6.54 -17.44
N LEU A 165 -6.64 -5.73 -18.49
CA LEU A 165 -6.89 -4.29 -18.34
C LEU A 165 -8.31 -4.09 -17.80
N PHE A 166 -8.42 -3.44 -16.64
CA PHE A 166 -9.70 -3.14 -15.98
C PHE A 166 -10.60 -2.24 -16.85
N ASP A 167 -10.00 -1.28 -17.57
CA ASP A 167 -10.66 -0.45 -18.57
C ASP A 167 -9.85 -0.43 -19.86
N TYR A 168 -10.41 -0.99 -20.94
CA TYR A 168 -9.81 -0.95 -22.27
C TYR A 168 -10.22 0.36 -22.97
N PRO A 169 -9.30 1.32 -23.18
CA PRO A 169 -9.68 2.63 -23.68
C PRO A 169 -10.16 2.56 -25.14
N HIS A 170 -11.12 3.42 -25.48
CA HIS A 170 -11.76 3.43 -26.81
C HIS A 170 -10.78 3.62 -27.97
N SER A 171 -9.70 4.38 -27.78
CA SER A 171 -8.64 4.53 -28.77
C SER A 171 -8.02 3.19 -29.17
N TYR A 172 -7.93 2.24 -28.23
CA TYR A 172 -7.38 0.91 -28.51
C TYR A 172 -8.40 0.03 -29.25
N GLU A 173 -9.70 0.17 -28.97
CA GLU A 173 -10.76 -0.50 -29.75
C GLU A 173 -10.74 -0.08 -31.22
N LEU A 174 -10.55 1.22 -31.50
CA LEU A 174 -10.45 1.73 -32.87
C LEU A 174 -9.23 1.13 -33.59
N LEU A 175 -8.10 1.03 -32.91
CA LEU A 175 -6.90 0.43 -33.45
C LEU A 175 -7.09 -1.06 -33.74
N ASP A 176 -7.70 -1.79 -32.80
CA ASP A 176 -8.02 -3.21 -32.97
C ASP A 176 -8.98 -3.44 -34.14
N LYS A 177 -9.98 -2.57 -34.31
CA LYS A 177 -10.86 -2.59 -35.49
C LYS A 177 -10.06 -2.40 -36.78
N ILE A 178 -9.16 -1.42 -36.84
CA ILE A 178 -8.31 -1.18 -38.03
C ILE A 178 -7.43 -2.40 -38.33
N ILE A 179 -6.78 -2.97 -37.32
CA ILE A 179 -5.90 -4.14 -37.47
C ILE A 179 -6.71 -5.37 -37.91
N ALA A 180 -7.88 -5.60 -37.31
CA ALA A 180 -8.73 -6.75 -37.62
C ALA A 180 -9.31 -6.68 -39.04
N SER A 181 -9.69 -5.50 -39.52
CA SER A 181 -10.33 -5.35 -40.84
C SER A 181 -9.34 -5.11 -41.99
N TYR A 182 -8.25 -4.37 -41.75
CA TYR A 182 -7.33 -3.93 -42.81
C TYR A 182 -5.87 -4.37 -42.61
N GLY A 183 -5.56 -5.04 -41.49
CA GLY A 183 -4.20 -5.48 -41.16
C GLY A 183 -3.27 -4.37 -40.66
N TYR A 184 -2.07 -4.76 -40.24
CA TYR A 184 -1.05 -3.85 -39.71
C TYR A 184 -0.57 -2.80 -40.73
N GLU A 185 -0.59 -3.12 -42.03
CA GLU A 185 -0.14 -2.21 -43.08
C GLU A 185 -1.00 -0.95 -43.19
N ALA A 186 -2.28 -1.05 -42.83
CA ALA A 186 -3.22 0.07 -42.88
C ALA A 186 -2.89 1.17 -41.87
N LEU A 187 -2.15 0.84 -40.80
CA LEU A 187 -1.68 1.82 -39.81
C LEU A 187 -0.52 2.68 -40.33
N ILE A 188 0.27 2.14 -41.26
CA ILE A 188 1.41 2.84 -41.87
C ILE A 188 0.92 3.68 -43.05
N LYS A 189 0.04 3.11 -43.88
CA LYS A 189 -0.45 3.79 -45.08
C LYS A 189 -1.90 3.38 -45.36
N PRO A 190 -2.90 4.08 -44.80
CA PRO A 190 -4.30 3.72 -44.99
C PRO A 190 -4.70 3.97 -46.45
N LYS A 191 -4.77 2.88 -47.23
CA LYS A 191 -5.17 2.90 -48.65
C LYS A 191 -6.67 3.12 -48.81
N GLU A 192 -7.47 2.46 -47.96
CA GLU A 192 -8.93 2.49 -48.02
C GLU A 192 -9.54 3.71 -47.31
N PRO A 193 -10.63 4.29 -47.85
CA PRO A 193 -11.26 5.47 -47.28
C PRO A 193 -11.86 5.21 -45.89
N ALA A 194 -12.39 4.01 -45.65
CA ALA A 194 -12.91 3.63 -44.34
C ALA A 194 -11.80 3.48 -43.29
N ALA A 195 -10.65 2.91 -43.66
CA ALA A 195 -9.47 2.86 -42.80
C ALA A 195 -8.95 4.26 -42.45
N ARG A 196 -8.98 5.21 -43.41
CA ARG A 196 -8.62 6.61 -43.16
C ARG A 196 -9.55 7.26 -42.14
N PHE A 197 -10.86 7.03 -42.25
CA PHE A 197 -11.83 7.58 -41.29
C PHE A 197 -11.49 7.12 -39.86
N LEU A 198 -11.38 5.81 -39.65
CA LEU A 198 -11.05 5.24 -38.34
C LEU A 198 -9.69 5.72 -37.81
N TYR A 199 -8.69 5.85 -38.69
CA TYR A 199 -7.38 6.38 -38.32
C TYR A 199 -7.46 7.85 -37.90
N THR A 200 -8.26 8.68 -38.59
CA THR A 200 -8.46 10.08 -38.18
C THR A 200 -9.24 10.20 -36.87
N GLU A 201 -10.19 9.31 -36.63
CA GLU A 201 -10.95 9.23 -35.37
C GLU A 201 -10.03 8.82 -34.21
N PHE A 202 -9.17 7.83 -34.42
CA PHE A 202 -8.13 7.44 -33.48
C PHE A 202 -7.22 8.63 -33.13
N ARG A 203 -6.72 9.39 -34.12
CA ARG A 203 -5.87 10.56 -33.88
C ARG A 203 -6.56 11.70 -33.12
N LYS A 204 -7.88 11.79 -33.20
CA LYS A 204 -8.68 12.81 -32.49
C LYS A 204 -9.04 12.39 -31.07
N THR A 205 -8.97 11.10 -30.76
CA THR A 205 -9.34 10.59 -29.44
C THR A 205 -8.28 11.02 -28.42
N PRO A 206 -8.66 11.72 -27.33
CA PRO A 206 -7.69 12.14 -26.32
C PRO A 206 -7.14 10.92 -25.60
N ILE A 207 -5.81 10.77 -25.58
CA ILE A 207 -5.12 9.71 -24.85
C ILE A 207 -4.44 10.36 -23.65
N TRP A 208 -4.74 9.87 -22.45
CA TRP A 208 -4.00 10.28 -21.26
C TRP A 208 -2.65 9.57 -21.26
N HIS A 209 -1.59 10.34 -21.50
CA HIS A 209 -0.22 9.82 -21.53
C HIS A 209 0.39 9.70 -20.12
N GLY A 210 -0.40 9.97 -19.06
CA GLY A 210 0.10 10.12 -17.70
C GLY A 210 1.09 11.28 -17.56
N TYR A 211 1.73 11.35 -16.40
CA TYR A 211 2.87 12.24 -16.15
C TYR A 211 4.21 11.62 -16.58
N TYR A 212 4.19 10.37 -17.06
CA TYR A 212 5.38 9.60 -17.40
C TYR A 212 6.32 10.29 -18.42
N PRO A 213 5.85 10.85 -19.55
CA PRO A 213 6.74 11.54 -20.48
C PRO A 213 7.37 12.79 -19.88
N TYR A 214 6.70 13.47 -18.95
CA TYR A 214 7.28 14.61 -18.23
C TYR A 214 8.38 14.15 -17.28
N ILE A 215 8.19 13.01 -16.60
CA ILE A 215 9.21 12.42 -15.72
C ILE A 215 10.41 11.95 -16.54
N ASP A 216 10.20 11.27 -17.68
CA ASP A 216 11.27 10.82 -18.57
C ASP A 216 12.06 11.98 -19.18
N ALA A 217 11.39 13.06 -19.59
CA ALA A 217 12.04 14.27 -20.05
C ALA A 217 12.83 14.96 -18.92
N TRP A 218 12.26 15.01 -17.71
CA TRP A 218 12.90 15.59 -16.55
C TRP A 218 14.16 14.81 -16.14
N THR A 219 14.11 13.48 -16.08
CA THR A 219 15.27 12.64 -15.73
C THR A 219 16.38 12.78 -16.76
N LYS A 220 16.06 12.69 -18.07
CA LYS A 220 17.06 12.87 -19.14
C LYS A 220 17.77 14.22 -19.06
N ASN A 221 17.04 15.31 -18.84
CA ASN A 221 17.64 16.64 -18.70
C ASN A 221 18.51 16.76 -17.44
N HIS A 222 18.08 16.17 -16.33
CA HIS A 222 18.79 16.27 -15.05
C HIS A 222 20.10 15.46 -15.04
N PHE A 223 20.15 14.30 -15.72
CA PHE A 223 21.36 13.49 -15.83
C PHE A 223 22.32 13.97 -16.92
N THR A 224 21.82 14.53 -18.03
CA THR A 224 22.68 15.05 -19.12
C THR A 224 23.47 16.28 -18.67
N ASN A 225 22.89 17.13 -17.81
CA ASN A 225 23.55 18.36 -17.32
C ASN A 225 24.64 18.13 -16.26
N GLN A 226 24.82 16.91 -15.73
CA GLN A 226 25.85 16.61 -14.72
C GLN A 226 27.14 16.01 -15.32
N ILE A 227 27.18 15.66 -16.61
CA ILE A 227 28.28 14.87 -17.21
C ILE A 227 29.20 15.72 -18.10
N VAL A 228 29.04 17.05 -18.17
CA VAL A 228 30.00 17.93 -18.87
C VAL A 228 30.88 18.68 -17.86
N PRO A 229 31.95 18.07 -17.31
CA PRO A 229 33.02 18.87 -16.73
C PRO A 229 33.71 19.59 -17.88
N THR A 230 33.56 20.92 -17.93
CA THR A 230 34.40 21.79 -18.75
C THR A 230 35.86 21.54 -18.38
N ILE A 231 36.57 20.76 -19.19
CA ILE A 231 38.02 20.67 -19.14
C ILE A 231 38.55 22.00 -19.68
N PRO A 232 39.19 22.85 -18.86
CA PRO A 232 39.82 24.06 -19.37
C PRO A 232 41.00 23.64 -20.26
N LEU A 233 40.94 24.01 -21.53
CA LEU A 233 42.07 23.95 -22.45
C LEU A 233 43.09 25.00 -21.99
N SER A 234 44.18 24.54 -21.38
CA SER A 234 45.41 25.30 -21.14
C SER A 234 46.41 25.07 -22.26
#